data_AF-A0A849S8R9-F1
#
_entry.id   AF-A0A849S8R9-F1
#
_cell.length_a   1.000
_cell.length_b   1.000
_cell.length_c   1.000
_cell.angle_alpha   90.00
_cell.angle_beta   90.00
_cell.angle_gamma   90.00
#
_symmetry.space_group_name_H-M   'P 1'
#
loop_
_entity.id
_entity.type
_entity.pdbx_description
1 polymer ?
#
loop_
_entity_poly.entity_id
_entity_poly.type
_entity_poly.pdbx_seq_one_letter_code
_entity_poly.pdbx_strand_id
1 'polypeptide(L)'
;MAKSSIHWEAVEADPRFQQLHKVKNRFLWRMMLFALAFYFLLPISTAYFPSILKVKIWGVINIGLLFALSQFIVAWIIAVIYAKRANAEFDVRAKAIINDAHNIKGVI
;
A
#
# COMPACT_ATOMS: atom_id res chain seq x y z
N MET A 1 -1.02 -15.56 37.20
CA MET A 1 -0.13 -14.68 36.40
C MET A 1 -0.94 -13.46 36.00
N ALA A 2 -0.63 -12.28 36.53
CA ALA A 2 -1.36 -11.07 36.17
C ALA A 2 -1.11 -10.77 34.69
N LYS A 3 -2.18 -10.70 33.89
CA LYS A 3 -2.15 -10.33 32.48
C LYS A 3 -1.62 -8.89 32.44
N SER A 4 -0.35 -8.69 32.08
CA SER A 4 0.21 -7.34 31.90
C SER A 4 -0.63 -6.66 30.81
N SER A 5 -1.53 -5.77 31.22
CA SER A 5 -2.44 -5.08 30.32
C SER A 5 -1.62 -4.05 29.55
N ILE A 6 -1.36 -4.32 28.27
CA ILE A 6 -0.76 -3.32 27.38
C ILE A 6 -1.66 -2.09 27.39
N HIS A 7 -1.09 -0.93 27.69
CA HIS A 7 -1.79 0.35 27.66
C HIS A 7 -1.81 0.87 26.23
N TRP A 8 -2.79 0.44 25.44
CA TRP A 8 -2.87 0.77 24.00
C TRP A 8 -2.91 2.26 23.72
N GLU A 9 -3.58 3.05 24.56
CA GLU A 9 -3.61 4.52 24.47
C GLU A 9 -2.21 5.14 24.62
N ALA A 10 -1.39 4.60 25.52
CA ALA A 10 -0.01 5.05 25.71
C ALA A 10 0.89 4.64 24.53
N VAL A 11 0.66 3.46 23.96
CA VAL A 11 1.35 2.99 22.74
C VAL A 11 0.96 3.84 21.54
N GLU A 12 -0.32 4.22 21.40
CA GLU A 12 -0.79 5.10 20.34
C GLU A 12 -0.19 6.50 20.48
N ALA A 13 -0.11 7.04 21.71
CA ALA A 13 0.52 8.33 21.98
C ALA A 13 2.06 8.31 21.82
N ASP A 14 2.69 7.13 21.78
CA ASP A 14 4.15 7.02 21.65
C ASP A 14 4.63 7.68 20.34
N PRO A 15 5.60 8.62 20.41
CA PRO A 15 6.12 9.31 19.23
C PRO A 15 6.66 8.38 18.14
N ARG A 16 7.21 7.22 18.51
CA ARG A 16 7.72 6.20 17.59
C ARG A 16 6.58 5.56 16.80
N PHE A 17 5.45 5.29 17.47
CA PHE A 17 4.25 4.76 16.82
C PHE A 17 3.67 5.80 15.85
N GLN A 18 3.53 7.05 16.28
CA GLN A 18 3.04 8.14 15.43
C GLN A 18 3.94 8.35 14.20
N GLN A 19 5.26 8.28 14.36
CA GLN A 19 6.20 8.36 13.25
C GLN A 19 6.06 7.17 12.29
N LEU A 20 5.97 5.94 12.82
CA LEU A 20 5.72 4.73 12.01
C LEU A 20 4.42 4.86 11.21
N HIS A 21 3.34 5.25 11.88
CA HIS A 21 2.04 5.44 11.27
C HIS A 21 2.08 6.47 10.15
N LYS A 22 2.68 7.65 10.38
CA LYS A 22 2.82 8.71 9.38
C LYS A 22 3.61 8.26 8.15
N VAL A 23 4.73 7.56 8.33
CA VAL A 23 5.57 7.09 7.23
C VAL A 23 4.85 5.99 6.43
N LYS A 24 4.27 4.99 7.13
CA LYS A 24 3.52 3.91 6.50
C LYS A 24 2.33 4.46 5.71
N ASN A 25 1.54 5.34 6.32
CA ASN A 25 0.36 5.89 5.68
C ASN A 25 0.73 6.72 4.44
N ARG A 26 1.74 7.59 4.52
CA ARG A 26 2.23 8.35 3.35
C ARG A 26 2.68 7.43 2.21
N PHE A 27 3.34 6.32 2.53
CA PHE A 27 3.75 5.34 1.52
C PHE A 27 2.54 4.67 0.86
N LEU A 28 1.59 4.19 1.66
CA LEU A 28 0.36 3.57 1.17
C LEU A 28 -0.47 4.53 0.30
N TRP A 29 -0.65 5.78 0.72
CA TRP A 29 -1.39 6.78 -0.05
C TRP A 29 -0.78 7.04 -1.42
N ARG A 30 0.56 7.10 -1.52
CA ARG A 30 1.23 7.25 -2.82
C ARG A 30 1.02 6.05 -3.74
N MET A 31 1.12 4.83 -3.20
CA MET A 31 0.88 3.61 -3.98
C MET A 31 -0.59 3.53 -4.43
N MET A 32 -1.51 3.88 -3.55
CA MET A 32 -2.94 3.90 -3.86
C MET A 32 -3.27 4.92 -4.93
N LEU A 33 -2.74 6.15 -4.84
CA LEU A 33 -2.97 7.18 -5.85
C LEU A 33 -2.46 6.73 -7.23
N PHE A 34 -1.28 6.12 -7.27
CA PHE A 34 -0.73 5.55 -8.49
C PHE A 34 -1.62 4.42 -9.04
N ALA A 35 -2.03 3.47 -8.19
CA ALA A 35 -2.89 2.36 -8.58
C ALA A 35 -4.24 2.85 -9.12
N LEU A 36 -4.86 3.83 -8.45
CA LEU A 36 -6.13 4.43 -8.88
C LEU A 36 -5.98 5.15 -10.22
N ALA A 37 -4.95 5.95 -10.38
CA ALA A 37 -4.68 6.63 -11.65
C ALA A 37 -4.51 5.61 -12.80
N PHE A 38 -3.73 4.55 -12.57
CA PHE A 38 -3.52 3.49 -13.56
C PHE A 38 -4.79 2.66 -13.84
N TYR A 39 -5.61 2.41 -12.81
CA TYR A 39 -6.88 1.73 -12.95
C TYR A 39 -7.86 2.54 -13.82
N PHE A 40 -8.06 3.82 -13.49
CA PHE A 40 -8.99 4.69 -14.20
C PHE A 40 -8.51 5.13 -15.58
N LEU A 41 -7.21 5.03 -15.88
CA LEU A 41 -6.68 5.27 -17.23
C LEU A 41 -7.40 4.41 -18.28
N LEU A 42 -7.78 3.16 -17.98
CA LEU A 42 -8.48 2.29 -18.92
C LEU A 42 -9.91 2.79 -19.26
N PRO A 43 -10.84 2.98 -18.31
CA PRO A 43 -12.18 3.47 -18.63
C PRO A 43 -12.17 4.88 -19.23
N ILE A 44 -11.28 5.77 -18.77
CA ILE A 44 -11.09 7.09 -19.37
C ILE A 44 -10.62 6.94 -20.83
N SER A 45 -9.61 6.11 -21.09
CA SER A 45 -9.14 5.86 -22.47
C SER A 45 -10.20 5.20 -23.34
N THR A 46 -11.06 4.37 -22.75
CA THR A 46 -12.16 3.71 -23.46
C THR A 46 -13.25 4.71 -23.87
N ALA A 47 -13.56 5.67 -23.00
CA ALA A 47 -14.57 6.69 -23.26
C ALA A 47 -14.10 7.74 -24.29
N TYR A 48 -12.86 8.21 -24.16
CA TYR A 48 -12.36 9.35 -24.95
C TYR A 48 -11.43 8.97 -26.10
N PHE A 49 -10.74 7.83 -26.01
CA PHE A 49 -9.71 7.40 -26.98
C PHE A 49 -9.92 5.96 -27.52
N PRO A 50 -11.15 5.57 -27.91
CA PRO A 50 -11.42 4.20 -28.34
C PRO A 50 -10.66 3.79 -29.61
N SER A 51 -10.25 4.73 -30.46
CA SER A 51 -9.48 4.46 -31.67
C SER A 51 -8.12 3.83 -31.36
N ILE A 52 -7.44 4.31 -30.30
CA ILE A 52 -6.14 3.78 -29.87
C ILE A 52 -6.31 2.37 -29.28
N LEU A 53 -7.28 2.16 -28.38
CA LEU A 53 -7.45 0.86 -27.72
C LEU A 53 -7.87 -0.25 -28.69
N LYS A 54 -8.54 0.09 -29.79
CA LYS A 54 -8.97 -0.87 -30.83
C LYS A 54 -7.85 -1.26 -31.81
N VAL A 55 -6.70 -0.57 -31.80
CA VAL A 55 -5.57 -0.93 -32.68
C VAL A 55 -5.16 -2.36 -32.40
N LYS A 56 -5.26 -3.21 -33.43
CA LYS A 56 -4.86 -4.62 -33.38
C LYS A 56 -3.34 -4.71 -33.47
N ILE A 57 -2.76 -5.57 -32.63
CA ILE A 57 -1.33 -5.88 -32.62
C ILE A 57 -1.12 -7.21 -33.33
N TRP A 58 -1.87 -8.24 -32.92
CA TRP A 58 -1.78 -9.57 -33.52
C TRP A 58 -3.07 -10.35 -33.36
N GLY A 59 -3.65 -10.81 -34.48
CA GLY A 59 -4.91 -11.55 -34.49
C GLY A 59 -6.04 -10.76 -33.79
N VAL A 60 -6.53 -11.31 -32.68
CA VAL A 60 -7.59 -10.69 -31.85
C VAL A 60 -7.04 -9.79 -30.73
N ILE A 61 -5.72 -9.76 -30.52
CA ILE A 61 -5.08 -8.95 -29.48
C ILE A 61 -5.01 -7.49 -29.95
N ASN A 62 -5.57 -6.60 -29.14
CA ASN A 62 -5.51 -5.15 -29.34
C ASN A 62 -4.84 -4.46 -28.13
N ILE A 63 -4.55 -3.17 -28.29
CA ILE A 63 -3.93 -2.35 -27.23
C ILE A 63 -4.78 -2.36 -25.96
N GLY A 64 -6.12 -2.28 -26.08
CA GLY A 64 -7.02 -2.31 -24.92
C GLY A 64 -6.90 -3.59 -24.09
N LEU A 65 -6.81 -4.75 -24.75
CA LEU A 65 -6.61 -6.04 -24.09
C LEU A 65 -5.26 -6.11 -23.37
N LEU A 66 -4.18 -5.65 -24.03
CA LEU A 66 -2.87 -5.59 -23.37
C LEU A 66 -2.86 -4.63 -22.18
N PHE A 67 -3.54 -3.48 -22.29
CA PHE A 67 -3.65 -2.54 -21.19
C PHE A 67 -4.39 -3.17 -20.01
N ALA A 68 -5.52 -3.82 -20.25
CA ALA A 68 -6.27 -4.54 -19.21
C ALA A 68 -5.41 -5.63 -18.53
N LEU A 69 -4.65 -6.41 -19.30
CA LEU A 69 -3.73 -7.41 -18.75
C LEU A 69 -2.59 -6.77 -17.95
N SER A 70 -2.08 -5.62 -18.39
CA SER A 70 -1.01 -4.91 -17.68
C SER A 70 -1.44 -4.42 -16.29
N GLN A 71 -2.75 -4.20 -16.05
CA GLN A 71 -3.26 -3.86 -14.72
C GLN A 71 -2.94 -4.94 -13.68
N PHE A 72 -2.99 -6.22 -14.05
CA PHE A 72 -2.63 -7.32 -13.16
C PHE A 72 -1.12 -7.32 -12.85
N ILE A 73 -0.29 -7.11 -13.88
CA ILE A 73 1.17 -7.02 -13.72
C ILE A 73 1.51 -5.87 -12.76
N VAL A 74 0.89 -4.70 -12.94
CA VAL A 74 1.08 -3.54 -12.06
C VAL A 74 0.64 -3.83 -10.64
N ALA A 75 -0.50 -4.50 -10.43
CA ALA A 75 -0.96 -4.90 -9.10
C ALA A 75 0.04 -5.81 -8.39
N TRP A 76 0.62 -6.80 -9.08
CA TRP A 76 1.66 -7.66 -8.51
C TRP A 76 2.94 -6.89 -8.20
N ILE A 77 3.37 -5.98 -9.07
CA ILE A 77 4.54 -5.12 -8.82
C ILE A 77 4.31 -4.30 -7.54
N ILE A 78 3.14 -3.66 -7.40
CA ILE A 78 2.75 -2.91 -6.20
C ILE A 78 2.80 -3.82 -4.97
N ALA A 79 2.24 -5.03 -5.03
CA ALA A 79 2.24 -5.97 -3.91
C ALA A 79 3.67 -6.37 -3.50
N VAL A 80 4.54 -6.68 -4.46
CA VAL A 80 5.95 -7.04 -4.18
C VAL A 80 6.71 -5.86 -3.59
N ILE A 81 6.56 -4.65 -4.14
CA ILE A 81 7.18 -3.44 -3.61
C ILE A 81 6.73 -3.19 -2.17
N TYR A 82 5.42 -3.31 -1.92
CA TYR A 82 4.86 -3.17 -0.57
C TYR A 82 5.44 -4.20 0.38
N ALA A 83 5.43 -5.49 0.02
CA ALA A 83 5.93 -6.56 0.88
C ALA A 83 7.40 -6.36 1.25
N LYS A 84 8.26 -6.01 0.27
CA LYS A 84 9.68 -5.73 0.52
C LYS A 84 9.86 -4.55 1.49
N ARG A 85 9.10 -3.46 1.31
CA ARG A 85 9.21 -2.28 2.19
C ARG A 85 8.65 -2.54 3.59
N ALA A 86 7.52 -3.24 3.69
CA ALA A 86 6.90 -3.59 4.96
C ALA A 86 7.84 -4.45 5.81
N ASN A 87 8.38 -5.53 5.23
CA ASN A 87 9.29 -6.44 5.92
C ASN A 87 10.58 -5.74 6.38
N ALA A 88 11.13 -4.83 5.56
CA ALA A 88 12.40 -4.18 5.83
C ALA A 88 12.31 -3.00 6.82
N GLU A 89 11.19 -2.27 6.86
CA GLU A 89 11.08 -1.06 7.66
C GLU A 89 9.92 -1.10 8.66
N PHE A 90 8.69 -1.35 8.18
CA PHE A 90 7.50 -1.19 9.01
C PHE A 90 7.42 -2.27 10.09
N ASP A 91 7.66 -3.53 9.73
CA ASP A 91 7.57 -4.65 10.64
C ASP A 91 8.69 -4.64 11.68
N VAL A 92 9.89 -4.19 11.29
CA VAL A 92 11.03 -4.02 12.21
C VAL A 92 10.69 -2.97 13.28
N ARG A 93 10.16 -1.81 12.87
CA ARG A 93 9.76 -0.75 13.81
C ARG A 93 8.57 -1.16 14.68
N ALA A 94 7.58 -1.83 14.10
CA ALA A 94 6.44 -2.34 14.84
C ALA A 94 6.87 -3.34 15.92
N LYS A 95 7.76 -4.29 15.58
CA LYS A 95 8.30 -5.25 16.54
C LYS A 95 9.05 -4.57 17.69
N ALA A 96 9.84 -3.54 17.41
CA ALA A 96 10.52 -2.78 18.46
C ALA A 96 9.53 -2.14 19.45
N ILE A 97 8.46 -1.50 18.93
CA ILE A 97 7.42 -0.90 19.78
C ILE A 97 6.66 -1.95 20.58
N ILE A 98 6.32 -3.10 19.96
CA ILE A 98 5.62 -4.21 20.63
C ILE A 98 6.46 -4.80 21.77
N ASN A 99 7.77 -4.99 21.57
CA ASN A 99 8.66 -5.48 22.62
C ASN A 99 8.72 -4.53 23.81
N ASP A 100 8.62 -3.22 23.57
CA ASP A 100 8.64 -2.19 24.60
C ASP A 100 7.24 -1.89 25.16
N ALA A 101 6.17 -2.46 24.61
CA ALA A 101 4.79 -2.08 24.92
C ALA A 101 4.42 -2.26 26.41
N HIS A 102 5.06 -3.20 27.10
CA HIS A 102 4.89 -3.40 28.55
C HIS A 102 5.59 -2.33 29.40
N ASN A 103 6.57 -1.62 28.83
CA ASN A 103 7.36 -0.58 29.49
C ASN A 103 6.84 0.84 29.20
N ILE A 104 6.02 1.00 28.16
CA ILE A 104 5.35 2.27 27.83
C ILE A 104 4.25 2.50 28.86
N LYS A 105 4.61 3.18 29.96
CA LYS A 105 3.66 3.61 30.99
C LYS A 105 2.89 4.81 30.48
N GLY A 106 1.56 4.74 30.54
CA GLY A 106 0.70 5.88 30.20
C GLY A 106 1.04 7.08 31.07
N VAL A 107 1.28 8.22 30.41
CA VAL A 107 1.22 9.52 31.07
C VAL A 107 -0.27 9.74 31.37
N ILE A 108 -0.65 9.59 32.64
CA ILE A 108 -1.93 10.08 33.15
C ILE A 108 -1.83 11.60 33.21
#